data_AF-A0A5C0ZVV2-F1
#
_entry.id   AF-A0A5C0ZVV2-F1
#
_cell.length_a   1.000
_cell.length_b   1.000
_cell.length_c   1.000
_cell.angle_alpha   90.00
_cell.angle_beta   90.00
_cell.angle_gamma   90.00
#
_symmetry.space_group_name_H-M   'P 1'
#
loop_
_entity.id
_entity.type
_entity.pdbx_description
1 polymer ?
#
loop_
_entity_poly.entity_id
_entity_poly.type
_entity_poly.pdbx_seq_one_letter_code
_entity_poly.pdbx_strand_id
1 'polypeptide(L)'
;MSDTDLGTMDAGQLSELFRTGKASPLEATRAALERIERFNDKVNAFVHVDREGAEKAARASARRWGQGQQLSPIDGVPASLKDLTEVAGMPAREGSLTTSDDLCEQDAPPAQRLREAGAVLLGKTNTPEFGWKGVTDNRVFGATCNPWDTQLTPGGSSGGAAAAAALNMGVLHQGGDSGGSIRIPAAFTGVFGFKPTFGWTPQWPPAKMPSLSHIGPLTRNVRDAARMLNVIGRYHYRDPYAVRGEPEDWGVDLDKDLRGLRIAYSPDLGYAKVDPQVAQRVREAAQKLEALGAEVEEIHPGFESPINIFQTIWFTASLELYSQCDERQRQLLDPGLVAKAHRAENWSAVELFHAEAERARLTMALEKFNQDYHLVMTPSVPIEPFAINQEVPPGSGMQDWEEWSPFSYPFNLSQQPAASVPCGFTDKGLPVGFQLAGGKYDDVRVLRACNAFMEAHPARYPTVPDPAEYAG
;
A
#
# COMPACT_ATOMS: atom_id res chain seq x y z
N MET A 1 33.57 -12.77 -1.29
CA MET A 1 32.11 -12.54 -1.37
C MET A 1 31.59 -12.88 0.00
N SER A 2 30.98 -11.94 0.74
CA SER A 2 30.36 -12.26 2.02
C SER A 2 29.25 -13.28 1.81
N ASP A 3 29.13 -14.27 2.68
CA ASP A 3 28.04 -15.27 2.72
C ASP A 3 26.67 -14.64 3.08
N THR A 4 26.45 -13.38 2.71
CA THR A 4 25.30 -12.59 3.15
C THR A 4 24.62 -11.97 1.94
N ASP A 5 23.41 -12.45 1.63
CA ASP A 5 22.58 -11.91 0.54
C ASP A 5 21.97 -10.57 0.98
N LEU A 6 22.63 -9.46 0.64
CA LEU A 6 22.15 -8.10 0.87
C LEU A 6 20.76 -7.87 0.25
N GLY A 7 20.44 -8.62 -0.80
CA GLY A 7 19.14 -8.59 -1.46
C GLY A 7 18.02 -9.22 -0.64
N THR A 8 18.25 -9.67 0.59
CA THR A 8 17.19 -10.18 1.51
C THR A 8 17.01 -9.34 2.78
N MET A 9 17.82 -8.30 2.94
CA MET A 9 17.89 -7.52 4.17
C MET A 9 16.83 -6.42 4.28
N ASP A 10 16.49 -6.08 5.53
CA ASP A 10 15.70 -4.90 5.87
C ASP A 10 16.56 -3.61 5.90
N ALA A 11 15.91 -2.44 5.97
CA ALA A 11 16.62 -1.16 5.90
C ALA A 11 17.59 -0.95 7.09
N GLY A 12 17.27 -1.52 8.25
CA GLY A 12 18.06 -1.39 9.48
C GLY A 12 19.32 -2.22 9.44
N GLN A 13 19.19 -3.45 8.97
CA GLN A 13 20.32 -4.35 8.69
C GLN A 13 21.27 -3.71 7.68
N LEU A 14 20.74 -3.16 6.58
CA LEU A 14 21.55 -2.45 5.58
C LEU A 14 22.28 -1.24 6.18
N SER A 15 21.57 -0.36 6.88
CA SER A 15 22.17 0.82 7.52
C SER A 15 23.25 0.45 8.53
N GLU A 16 23.09 -0.63 9.30
CA GLU A 16 24.11 -1.14 10.22
C GLU A 16 25.36 -1.65 9.48
N LEU A 17 25.18 -2.35 8.35
CA LEU A 17 26.31 -2.79 7.53
C LEU A 17 27.03 -1.61 6.87
N PHE A 18 26.31 -0.58 6.43
CA PHE A 18 26.91 0.64 5.88
C PHE A 18 27.73 1.37 6.95
N ARG A 19 27.16 1.50 8.16
CA ARG A 19 27.82 2.12 9.32
C ARG A 19 29.10 1.39 9.72
N THR A 20 29.10 0.07 9.68
CA THR A 20 30.25 -0.77 10.05
C THR A 20 31.22 -1.01 8.90
N GLY A 21 30.91 -0.53 7.69
CA GLY A 21 31.73 -0.76 6.49
C GLY A 21 31.77 -2.22 6.02
N LYS A 22 30.86 -3.08 6.51
CA LYS A 22 30.74 -4.49 6.11
C LYS A 22 30.06 -4.67 4.76
N ALA A 23 29.25 -3.70 4.36
CA ALA A 23 28.69 -3.56 3.03
C ALA A 23 28.56 -2.07 2.71
N SER A 24 28.32 -1.74 1.44
CA SER A 24 28.12 -0.38 0.96
C SER A 24 26.72 -0.19 0.36
N PRO A 25 26.19 1.05 0.35
CA PRO A 25 24.96 1.39 -0.38
C PRO A 25 24.98 0.96 -1.86
N LEU A 26 26.15 0.95 -2.49
CA LEU A 26 26.32 0.50 -3.86
C LEU A 26 26.11 -1.01 -4.01
N GLU A 27 26.65 -1.82 -3.09
CA GLU A 27 26.45 -3.27 -3.10
C GLU A 27 24.99 -3.63 -2.85
N ALA A 28 24.33 -2.96 -1.88
CA ALA A 28 22.90 -3.18 -1.62
C ALA A 28 22.01 -2.77 -2.81
N THR A 29 22.29 -1.63 -3.44
CA THR A 29 21.60 -1.17 -4.66
C THR A 29 21.77 -2.16 -5.80
N ARG A 30 23.00 -2.68 -6.01
CA ARG A 30 23.27 -3.69 -7.06
C ARG A 30 22.54 -4.99 -6.79
N ALA A 31 22.53 -5.47 -5.54
CA ALA A 31 21.77 -6.65 -5.16
C ALA A 31 20.26 -6.49 -5.45
N ALA A 32 19.68 -5.32 -5.15
CA ALA A 32 18.28 -5.03 -5.48
C ALA A 32 18.02 -5.00 -7.00
N LEU A 33 18.90 -4.36 -7.77
CA LEU A 33 18.80 -4.30 -9.24
C LEU A 33 18.95 -5.68 -9.91
N GLU A 34 19.86 -6.51 -9.41
CA GLU A 34 20.03 -7.90 -9.86
C GLU A 34 18.78 -8.76 -9.57
N ARG A 35 18.11 -8.53 -8.44
CA ARG A 35 16.82 -9.18 -8.14
C ARG A 35 15.70 -8.72 -9.06
N ILE A 36 15.63 -7.41 -9.36
CA ILE A 36 14.68 -6.89 -10.35
C ILE A 36 14.91 -7.59 -11.70
N GLU A 37 16.14 -7.62 -12.19
CA GLU A 37 16.49 -8.28 -13.45
C GLU A 37 16.13 -9.77 -13.46
N ARG A 38 16.31 -10.46 -12.33
CA ARG A 38 16.02 -11.88 -12.21
C ARG A 38 14.53 -12.22 -12.20
N PHE A 39 13.70 -11.38 -11.58
CA PHE A 39 12.31 -11.75 -11.27
C PHE A 39 11.25 -10.94 -12.00
N ASN A 40 11.56 -9.73 -12.45
CA ASN A 40 10.54 -8.81 -12.94
C ASN A 40 9.83 -9.33 -14.20
N ASP A 41 10.50 -10.08 -15.07
CA ASP A 41 9.86 -10.68 -16.26
C ASP A 41 8.73 -11.66 -15.91
N LYS A 42 8.70 -12.21 -14.69
CA LYS A 42 7.68 -13.15 -14.23
C LYS A 42 6.49 -12.47 -13.54
N VAL A 43 6.71 -11.30 -12.95
CA VAL A 43 5.71 -10.64 -12.09
C VAL A 43 5.33 -9.25 -12.55
N ASN A 44 6.10 -8.63 -13.45
CA ASN A 44 5.87 -7.29 -14.00
C ASN A 44 5.58 -6.24 -12.90
N ALA A 45 6.46 -6.20 -11.90
CA ALA A 45 6.32 -5.34 -10.73
C ALA A 45 6.87 -3.92 -10.97
N PHE A 46 8.02 -3.82 -11.65
CA PHE A 46 8.65 -2.59 -12.10
C PHE A 46 8.35 -2.36 -13.58
N VAL A 47 7.95 -1.13 -13.92
CA VAL A 47 7.66 -0.67 -15.29
C VAL A 47 8.70 0.30 -15.82
N HIS A 48 9.54 0.82 -14.93
CA HIS A 48 10.73 1.61 -15.25
C HIS A 48 11.80 1.36 -14.19
N VAL A 49 13.05 1.17 -14.61
CA VAL A 49 14.21 0.95 -13.72
C VAL A 49 15.32 1.93 -14.12
N ASP A 50 15.69 2.84 -13.21
CA ASP A 50 16.74 3.83 -13.42
C ASP A 50 18.07 3.31 -12.84
N ARG A 51 18.66 2.31 -13.51
CA ARG A 51 19.89 1.65 -13.05
C ARG A 51 21.05 2.64 -12.88
N GLU A 52 21.23 3.54 -13.84
CA GLU A 52 22.34 4.50 -13.82
C GLU A 52 22.17 5.53 -12.70
N GLY A 53 20.98 6.13 -12.58
CA GLY A 53 20.67 7.08 -11.52
C GLY A 53 20.75 6.43 -10.12
N ALA A 54 20.26 5.20 -9.99
CA ALA A 54 20.36 4.43 -8.75
C ALA A 54 21.82 4.18 -8.33
N GLU A 55 22.68 3.68 -9.23
CA GLU A 55 24.10 3.48 -8.92
C GLU A 55 24.82 4.79 -8.59
N LYS A 56 24.50 5.88 -9.31
CA LYS A 56 25.07 7.20 -9.05
C LYS A 56 24.69 7.71 -7.65
N ALA A 57 23.43 7.60 -7.27
CA ALA A 57 22.93 7.96 -5.94
C ALA A 57 23.58 7.09 -4.85
N ALA A 58 23.68 5.78 -5.08
CA ALA A 58 24.30 4.84 -4.16
C ALA A 58 25.79 5.12 -3.93
N ARG A 59 26.54 5.51 -4.98
CA ARG A 59 27.94 5.95 -4.84
C ARG A 59 28.06 7.23 -4.00
N ALA A 60 27.12 8.16 -4.14
CA ALA A 60 27.09 9.37 -3.32
C ALA A 60 26.80 9.04 -1.85
N SER A 61 25.85 8.14 -1.59
CA SER A 61 25.56 7.62 -0.25
C SER A 61 26.77 6.92 0.36
N ALA A 62 27.44 6.03 -0.39
CA ALA A 62 28.62 5.32 0.09
C ALA A 62 29.76 6.27 0.51
N ARG A 63 29.95 7.38 -0.20
CA ARG A 63 30.91 8.42 0.21
C ARG A 63 30.52 9.09 1.53
N ARG A 64 29.23 9.41 1.72
CA ARG A 64 28.73 10.00 2.96
C ARG A 64 28.91 9.05 4.14
N TRP A 65 28.57 7.77 3.98
CA TRP A 65 28.80 6.75 5.01
C TRP A 65 30.28 6.61 5.38
N GLY A 66 31.19 6.58 4.39
CA GLY A 66 32.64 6.54 4.63
C GLY A 66 33.20 7.77 5.37
N GLN A 67 32.45 8.87 5.40
CA GLN A 67 32.80 10.12 6.09
C GLN A 67 32.03 10.31 7.40
N GLY A 68 31.10 9.41 7.76
CA GLY A 68 30.18 9.60 8.88
C GLY A 68 29.19 10.75 8.69
N GLN A 69 28.85 11.07 7.44
CA GLN A 69 27.99 12.19 7.02
C GLN A 69 26.68 11.71 6.36
N GLN A 70 26.18 10.54 6.73
CA GLN A 70 24.89 10.02 6.26
C GLN A 70 23.76 11.02 6.54
N LEU A 71 22.84 11.17 5.59
CA LEU A 71 21.75 12.15 5.63
C LEU A 71 20.62 11.75 6.57
N SER A 72 20.40 10.44 6.72
CA SER A 72 19.31 9.89 7.53
C SER A 72 19.56 8.41 7.85
N PRO A 73 18.72 7.80 8.71
CA PRO A 73 18.72 6.36 8.93
C PRO A 73 18.44 5.49 7.69
N ILE A 74 17.93 6.07 6.60
CA ILE A 74 17.67 5.36 5.33
C ILE A 74 18.59 5.81 4.19
N ASP A 75 19.65 6.55 4.48
CA ASP A 75 20.63 6.97 3.46
C ASP A 75 21.27 5.73 2.81
N GLY A 76 21.09 5.57 1.50
CA GLY A 76 21.60 4.44 0.73
C GLY A 76 20.64 3.26 0.61
N VAL A 77 19.48 3.30 1.27
CA VAL A 77 18.49 2.21 1.22
C VAL A 77 17.75 2.22 -0.13
N PRO A 78 17.65 1.08 -0.84
CA PRO A 78 16.92 1.00 -2.10
C PRO A 78 15.41 1.16 -1.93
N ALA A 79 14.82 2.07 -2.70
CA ALA A 79 13.40 2.41 -2.65
C ALA A 79 12.76 2.49 -4.04
N SER A 80 11.44 2.30 -4.12
CA SER A 80 10.68 2.50 -5.36
C SER A 80 9.44 3.35 -5.12
N LEU A 81 8.94 3.99 -6.18
CA LEU A 81 7.69 4.73 -6.16
C LEU A 81 6.67 4.13 -7.12
N LYS A 82 5.39 4.26 -6.81
CA LYS A 82 4.30 3.87 -7.71
C LYS A 82 4.34 4.72 -8.96
N ASP A 83 3.93 4.18 -10.11
CA ASP A 83 3.93 4.93 -11.37
C ASP A 83 2.91 6.10 -11.42
N LEU A 84 2.09 6.26 -10.38
CA LEU A 84 1.24 7.43 -10.14
C LEU A 84 1.98 8.59 -9.44
N THR A 85 3.27 8.43 -9.13
CA THR A 85 4.07 9.44 -8.43
C THR A 85 5.13 10.00 -9.36
N GLU A 86 5.13 11.33 -9.53
CA GLU A 86 6.14 12.03 -10.33
C GLU A 86 7.50 11.95 -9.65
N VAL A 87 8.53 11.64 -10.44
CA VAL A 87 9.93 11.56 -9.99
C VAL A 87 10.78 12.22 -11.06
N ALA A 88 11.52 13.26 -10.69
CA ALA A 88 12.34 14.01 -11.64
C ALA A 88 13.33 13.08 -12.36
N GLY A 89 13.30 13.11 -13.69
CA GLY A 89 14.13 12.26 -14.55
C GLY A 89 13.60 10.85 -14.81
N MET A 90 12.40 10.50 -14.33
CA MET A 90 11.71 9.24 -14.64
C MET A 90 10.35 9.53 -15.30
N PRO A 91 9.81 8.62 -16.12
CA PRO A 91 8.44 8.77 -16.62
C PRO A 91 7.41 8.57 -15.49
N ALA A 92 6.21 9.11 -15.66
CA ALA A 92 5.02 8.79 -14.88
C ALA A 92 3.87 8.51 -15.86
N ARG A 93 3.71 7.25 -16.24
CA ARG A 93 2.70 6.85 -17.25
C ARG A 93 1.34 6.64 -16.64
N GLU A 94 1.21 6.67 -15.31
CA GLU A 94 -0.03 6.42 -14.57
C GLU A 94 -0.79 5.16 -15.02
N GLY A 95 -0.11 4.17 -15.61
CA GLY A 95 -0.73 3.02 -16.27
C GLY A 95 -1.69 3.37 -17.42
N SER A 96 -1.62 4.57 -18.01
CA SER A 96 -2.55 5.06 -19.03
C SER A 96 -1.91 5.27 -20.40
N LEU A 97 -2.69 4.97 -21.44
CA LEU A 97 -2.34 5.32 -22.82
C LEU A 97 -2.53 6.82 -23.12
N THR A 98 -3.17 7.59 -22.24
CA THR A 98 -3.43 9.02 -22.45
C THR A 98 -2.35 9.94 -21.88
N THR A 99 -1.42 9.42 -21.10
CA THR A 99 -0.32 10.19 -20.49
C THR A 99 0.96 10.11 -21.33
N SER A 100 1.74 11.20 -21.33
CA SER A 100 3.04 11.28 -22.00
C SER A 100 4.04 10.27 -21.46
N ASP A 101 4.99 9.86 -22.28
CA ASP A 101 6.20 9.12 -21.88
C ASP A 101 7.40 10.01 -21.59
N ASP A 102 7.23 11.33 -21.65
CA ASP A 102 8.22 12.31 -21.21
C ASP A 102 8.62 12.10 -19.74
N LEU A 103 9.87 12.46 -19.44
CA LEU A 103 10.38 12.41 -18.08
C LEU A 103 9.79 13.56 -17.26
N CYS A 104 9.42 13.30 -16.00
CA CYS A 104 8.97 14.35 -15.11
C CYS A 104 10.10 15.35 -14.85
N GLU A 105 9.76 16.64 -14.80
CA GLU A 105 10.71 17.70 -14.49
C GLU A 105 10.97 17.85 -12.99
N GLN A 106 10.02 17.41 -12.16
CA GLN A 106 10.02 17.67 -10.72
C GLN A 106 9.67 16.40 -9.94
N ASP A 107 10.18 16.33 -8.72
CA ASP A 107 9.79 15.31 -7.76
C ASP A 107 8.43 15.66 -7.14
N ALA A 108 7.56 14.66 -7.01
CA ALA A 108 6.46 14.67 -6.06
C ALA A 108 6.99 14.69 -4.61
N PRO A 109 6.20 15.16 -3.62
CA PRO A 109 6.63 15.21 -2.22
C PRO A 109 7.29 13.92 -1.68
N PRO A 110 6.72 12.71 -1.83
CA PRO A 110 7.39 11.49 -1.35
C PRO A 110 8.73 11.23 -2.05
N ALA A 111 8.85 11.49 -3.35
CA ALA A 111 10.09 11.32 -4.10
C ALA A 111 11.18 12.30 -3.62
N GLN A 112 10.79 13.57 -3.47
CA GLN A 112 11.67 14.62 -2.97
C GLN A 112 12.21 14.26 -1.58
N ARG A 113 11.33 13.88 -0.65
CA ARG A 113 11.72 13.55 0.73
C ARG A 113 12.65 12.34 0.80
N LEU A 114 12.37 11.29 0.03
CA LEU A 114 13.24 10.12 -0.04
C LEU A 114 14.63 10.50 -0.58
N ARG A 115 14.69 11.35 -1.61
CA ARG A 115 15.96 11.83 -2.18
C ARG A 115 16.74 12.69 -1.18
N GLU A 116 16.08 13.61 -0.48
CA GLU A 116 16.66 14.45 0.58
C GLU A 116 17.18 13.60 1.75
N ALA A 117 16.52 12.50 2.08
CA ALA A 117 16.95 11.54 3.09
C ALA A 117 18.09 10.62 2.62
N GLY A 118 18.47 10.67 1.34
CA GLY A 118 19.55 9.87 0.75
C GLY A 118 19.13 8.46 0.31
N ALA A 119 17.84 8.13 0.30
CA ALA A 119 17.37 6.85 -0.24
C ALA A 119 17.67 6.75 -1.75
N VAL A 120 17.89 5.53 -2.22
CA VAL A 120 18.24 5.26 -3.62
C VAL A 120 16.99 4.86 -4.38
N LEU A 121 16.46 5.75 -5.22
CA LEU A 121 15.28 5.48 -6.03
C LEU A 121 15.63 4.55 -7.19
N LEU A 122 15.11 3.32 -7.17
CA LEU A 122 15.37 2.29 -8.18
C LEU A 122 14.55 2.48 -9.46
N GLY A 123 13.34 3.03 -9.34
CA GLY A 123 12.42 3.16 -10.46
C GLY A 123 10.95 3.22 -10.08
N LYS A 124 10.09 2.91 -11.05
CA LYS A 124 8.62 3.01 -10.97
C LYS A 124 7.98 1.62 -10.93
N THR A 125 7.07 1.41 -10.00
CA THR A 125 6.28 0.18 -9.85
C THR A 125 4.92 0.29 -10.54
N ASN A 126 4.45 -0.83 -11.07
CA ASN A 126 3.21 -0.89 -11.87
C ASN A 126 1.95 -0.55 -11.06
N THR A 127 0.92 -0.14 -11.78
CA THR A 127 -0.40 0.30 -11.28
C THR A 127 -1.46 0.01 -12.35
N PRO A 128 -2.74 -0.23 -12.01
CA PRO A 128 -3.81 -0.01 -12.99
C PRO A 128 -3.86 1.46 -13.39
N GLU A 129 -4.49 1.72 -14.54
CA GLU A 129 -4.70 3.06 -15.07
C GLU A 129 -5.25 3.99 -13.97
N PHE A 130 -4.58 5.11 -13.71
CA PHE A 130 -4.93 6.12 -12.69
C PHE A 130 -5.20 5.59 -11.26
N GLY A 131 -4.87 4.33 -10.97
CA GLY A 131 -5.21 3.68 -9.72
C GLY A 131 -6.71 3.36 -9.54
N TRP A 132 -7.50 3.28 -10.61
CA TRP A 132 -8.98 3.29 -10.52
C TRP A 132 -9.61 1.98 -10.02
N LYS A 133 -8.90 0.83 -10.07
CA LYS A 133 -9.43 -0.50 -9.71
C LYS A 133 -8.58 -1.26 -8.69
N GLY A 134 -9.19 -2.26 -8.05
CA GLY A 134 -8.60 -3.11 -7.02
C GLY A 134 -7.63 -4.20 -7.51
N VAL A 135 -7.28 -4.22 -8.80
CA VAL A 135 -6.33 -5.16 -9.42
C VAL A 135 -5.26 -4.40 -10.21
N THR A 136 -4.09 -5.00 -10.43
CA THR A 136 -2.95 -4.30 -11.07
C THR A 136 -2.73 -4.78 -12.49
N ASP A 137 -3.61 -4.36 -13.40
CA ASP A 137 -3.46 -4.51 -14.84
C ASP A 137 -3.76 -3.20 -15.56
N ASN A 138 -3.06 -2.97 -16.67
CA ASN A 138 -3.27 -1.82 -17.53
C ASN A 138 -2.83 -2.09 -18.98
N ARG A 139 -3.24 -1.21 -19.88
CA ARG A 139 -2.99 -1.33 -21.33
C ARG A 139 -1.59 -0.89 -21.78
N VAL A 140 -0.79 -0.26 -20.90
CA VAL A 140 0.56 0.23 -21.21
C VAL A 140 1.60 -0.86 -20.97
N PHE A 141 1.54 -1.50 -19.81
CA PHE A 141 2.56 -2.41 -19.29
C PHE A 141 2.05 -3.84 -19.08
N GLY A 142 0.73 -4.06 -19.15
CA GLY A 142 0.11 -5.35 -18.81
C GLY A 142 -0.06 -5.54 -17.30
N ALA A 143 -0.47 -6.75 -16.91
CA ALA A 143 -0.73 -7.12 -15.53
C ALA A 143 0.56 -7.37 -14.74
N THR A 144 0.57 -6.93 -13.47
CA THR A 144 1.45 -7.48 -12.44
C THR A 144 0.85 -8.80 -11.94
N CYS A 145 1.68 -9.79 -11.69
CA CYS A 145 1.26 -11.09 -11.16
C CYS A 145 1.57 -11.23 -9.66
N ASN A 146 0.83 -12.08 -8.98
CA ASN A 146 1.10 -12.43 -7.59
C ASN A 146 2.41 -13.24 -7.49
N PRO A 147 3.33 -12.90 -6.59
CA PRO A 147 4.60 -13.60 -6.44
C PRO A 147 4.44 -15.04 -5.91
N TRP A 148 3.32 -15.36 -5.24
CA TRP A 148 3.03 -16.70 -4.74
C TRP A 148 2.44 -17.63 -5.80
N ASP A 149 1.72 -17.07 -6.77
CA ASP A 149 1.17 -17.77 -7.94
C ASP A 149 1.03 -16.77 -9.08
N THR A 150 1.84 -16.93 -10.13
CA THR A 150 1.89 -15.95 -11.23
C THR A 150 0.66 -15.94 -12.14
N GLN A 151 -0.32 -16.83 -11.91
CA GLN A 151 -1.61 -16.82 -12.59
C GLN A 151 -2.64 -15.93 -11.89
N LEU A 152 -2.36 -15.46 -10.67
CA LEU A 152 -3.28 -14.69 -9.83
C LEU A 152 -2.90 -13.21 -9.75
N THR A 153 -3.90 -12.37 -9.45
CA THR A 153 -3.70 -10.95 -9.18
C THR A 153 -2.97 -10.74 -7.85
N PRO A 154 -2.00 -9.82 -7.78
CA PRO A 154 -1.44 -9.38 -6.51
C PRO A 154 -2.39 -8.42 -5.79
N GLY A 155 -3.59 -8.14 -6.33
CA GLY A 155 -4.45 -7.05 -5.89
C GLY A 155 -3.96 -5.71 -6.43
N GLY A 156 -4.53 -4.62 -5.97
CA GLY A 156 -4.24 -3.31 -6.52
C GLY A 156 -4.90 -2.17 -5.76
N SER A 157 -4.58 -0.92 -6.11
CA SER A 157 -3.79 -0.52 -7.27
C SER A 157 -2.27 -0.50 -7.07
N SER A 158 -1.72 -0.74 -5.88
CA SER A 158 -0.26 -0.80 -5.65
C SER A 158 0.32 -2.22 -5.74
N GLY A 159 -0.19 -3.05 -6.65
CA GLY A 159 0.26 -4.45 -6.79
C GLY A 159 1.73 -4.59 -7.19
N GLY A 160 2.25 -3.68 -8.03
CA GLY A 160 3.67 -3.67 -8.39
C GLY A 160 4.58 -3.46 -7.17
N ALA A 161 4.24 -2.50 -6.31
CA ALA A 161 4.95 -2.25 -5.05
C ALA A 161 4.86 -3.45 -4.08
N ALA A 162 3.69 -4.09 -3.99
CA ALA A 162 3.49 -5.24 -3.10
C ALA A 162 4.25 -6.49 -3.56
N ALA A 163 4.26 -6.76 -4.88
CA ALA A 163 5.04 -7.84 -5.47
C ALA A 163 6.55 -7.58 -5.33
N ALA A 164 6.99 -6.33 -5.53
CA ALA A 164 8.37 -5.92 -5.32
C ALA A 164 8.81 -6.11 -3.85
N ALA A 165 8.00 -5.69 -2.88
CA ALA A 165 8.26 -5.92 -1.47
C ALA A 165 8.32 -7.41 -1.13
N ALA A 166 7.36 -8.20 -1.62
CA ALA A 166 7.30 -9.63 -1.37
C ALA A 166 8.53 -10.37 -1.90
N LEU A 167 9.11 -9.93 -3.02
CA LEU A 167 10.32 -10.50 -3.61
C LEU A 167 11.61 -9.73 -3.27
N ASN A 168 11.59 -8.76 -2.35
CA ASN A 168 12.73 -7.91 -2.01
C ASN A 168 13.43 -7.29 -3.24
N MET A 169 12.66 -6.85 -4.24
CA MET A 169 13.17 -6.14 -5.41
C MET A 169 13.39 -4.66 -5.08
N GLY A 170 14.07 -4.40 -3.96
CA GLY A 170 14.05 -3.15 -3.21
C GLY A 170 13.65 -3.41 -1.75
N VAL A 171 13.67 -2.36 -0.92
CA VAL A 171 13.41 -2.46 0.52
C VAL A 171 12.20 -1.61 0.92
N LEU A 172 12.16 -0.36 0.44
CA LEU A 172 11.08 0.58 0.75
C LEU A 172 10.24 0.86 -0.50
N HIS A 173 8.95 0.55 -0.46
CA HIS A 173 8.09 0.74 -1.62
C HIS A 173 6.94 1.70 -1.28
N GLN A 174 6.83 2.80 -2.02
CA GLN A 174 5.71 3.72 -1.88
C GLN A 174 4.51 3.22 -2.69
N GLY A 175 3.34 3.24 -2.05
CA GLY A 175 2.04 3.01 -2.68
C GLY A 175 1.06 4.16 -2.42
N GLY A 176 -0.12 4.02 -3.01
CA GLY A 176 -1.25 4.94 -2.80
C GLY A 176 -2.52 4.14 -2.54
N ASP A 177 -3.39 4.63 -1.65
CA ASP A 177 -4.59 3.96 -1.15
C ASP A 177 -5.79 4.90 -1.13
N SER A 178 -6.70 4.72 -2.10
CA SER A 178 -7.94 5.49 -2.19
C SER A 178 -9.21 4.65 -1.94
N GLY A 179 -9.02 3.36 -1.63
CA GLY A 179 -10.11 2.42 -1.36
C GLY A 179 -9.60 1.04 -0.91
N GLY A 180 -8.35 0.97 -0.45
CA GLY A 180 -7.63 -0.27 -0.13
C GLY A 180 -6.35 -0.50 -0.91
N SER A 181 -5.95 0.43 -1.79
CA SER A 181 -4.92 0.14 -2.78
C SER A 181 -3.49 -0.09 -2.25
N ILE A 182 -3.22 0.15 -0.96
CA ILE A 182 -2.02 -0.35 -0.27
C ILE A 182 -2.33 -1.67 0.45
N ARG A 183 -3.48 -1.73 1.14
CA ARG A 183 -3.85 -2.82 2.06
C ARG A 183 -4.30 -4.10 1.36
N ILE A 184 -5.05 -3.98 0.27
CA ILE A 184 -5.50 -5.09 -0.60
C ILE A 184 -4.29 -5.84 -1.15
N PRO A 185 -3.36 -5.19 -1.89
CA PRO A 185 -2.25 -5.94 -2.43
C PRO A 185 -1.27 -6.42 -1.35
N ALA A 186 -1.14 -5.69 -0.23
CA ALA A 186 -0.38 -6.20 0.92
C ALA A 186 -0.93 -7.52 1.46
N ALA A 187 -2.26 -7.67 1.54
CA ALA A 187 -2.90 -8.91 1.97
C ALA A 187 -2.66 -10.05 0.97
N PHE A 188 -2.86 -9.80 -0.32
CA PHE A 188 -2.73 -10.81 -1.37
C PHE A 188 -1.29 -11.27 -1.61
N THR A 189 -0.28 -10.45 -1.30
CA THR A 189 1.14 -10.82 -1.45
C THR A 189 1.84 -11.13 -0.14
N GLY A 190 1.15 -11.02 1.01
CA GLY A 190 1.69 -11.37 2.32
C GLY A 190 2.74 -10.39 2.86
N VAL A 191 2.66 -9.11 2.49
CA VAL A 191 3.57 -8.06 2.98
C VAL A 191 2.85 -7.13 3.96
N PHE A 192 3.61 -6.30 4.66
CA PHE A 192 3.03 -5.24 5.49
C PHE A 192 2.72 -4.02 4.62
N GLY A 193 1.49 -3.49 4.76
CA GLY A 193 1.06 -2.27 4.06
C GLY A 193 0.40 -1.30 5.02
N PHE A 194 0.81 -0.03 5.01
CA PHE A 194 0.28 0.97 5.91
C PHE A 194 -0.35 2.14 5.16
N LYS A 195 -1.62 2.41 5.45
CA LYS A 195 -2.34 3.60 5.01
C LYS A 195 -2.40 4.59 6.19
N PRO A 196 -1.62 5.68 6.16
CA PRO A 196 -1.63 6.66 7.25
C PRO A 196 -2.96 7.41 7.33
N THR A 197 -3.11 8.22 8.38
CA THR A 197 -4.16 9.23 8.47
C THR A 197 -4.09 10.18 7.26
N PHE A 198 -5.26 10.52 6.73
CA PHE A 198 -5.37 11.43 5.59
C PHE A 198 -4.65 12.76 5.84
N GLY A 199 -3.88 13.20 4.85
CA GLY A 199 -3.16 14.48 4.88
C GLY A 199 -1.82 14.47 5.64
N TRP A 200 -1.43 13.40 6.33
CA TRP A 200 -0.11 13.33 7.00
C TRP A 200 1.05 12.97 6.08
N THR A 201 0.77 12.26 5.00
CA THR A 201 1.71 12.01 3.90
C THR A 201 1.25 12.79 2.67
N PRO A 202 1.93 13.87 2.29
CA PRO A 202 1.46 14.72 1.22
C PRO A 202 1.48 14.05 -0.15
N GLN A 203 0.47 14.36 -0.96
CA GLN A 203 0.36 13.91 -2.34
C GLN A 203 0.28 15.10 -3.31
N TRP A 204 1.23 15.15 -4.24
CA TRP A 204 1.18 16.03 -5.39
C TRP A 204 1.86 15.37 -6.60
N PRO A 205 1.31 15.48 -7.82
CA PRO A 205 -0.02 16.02 -8.15
C PRO A 205 -1.16 15.29 -7.41
N PRO A 206 -2.32 15.93 -7.22
CA PRO A 206 -3.44 15.27 -6.55
C PRO A 206 -3.85 13.98 -7.27
N ALA A 207 -4.27 12.97 -6.52
CA ALA A 207 -4.93 11.81 -7.11
C ALA A 207 -6.19 12.24 -7.88
N LYS A 208 -6.66 11.42 -8.82
CA LYS A 208 -7.97 11.64 -9.47
C LYS A 208 -9.12 11.65 -8.45
N MET A 209 -8.99 10.88 -7.35
CA MET A 209 -9.95 10.86 -6.23
C MET A 209 -9.29 11.43 -4.95
N PRO A 210 -9.00 12.74 -4.89
CA PRO A 210 -8.05 13.26 -3.91
C PRO A 210 -8.57 13.15 -2.47
N SER A 211 -9.89 13.30 -2.23
CA SER A 211 -10.45 13.26 -0.87
C SER A 211 -10.41 11.86 -0.21
N LEU A 212 -10.11 10.81 -0.99
CA LEU A 212 -9.99 9.43 -0.52
C LEU A 212 -8.54 8.94 -0.46
N SER A 213 -7.61 9.64 -1.12
CA SER A 213 -6.27 9.15 -1.40
C SER A 213 -5.30 9.35 -0.25
N HIS A 214 -4.47 8.35 -0.03
CA HIS A 214 -3.43 8.33 1.00
C HIS A 214 -2.15 7.79 0.38
N ILE A 215 -0.99 8.29 0.82
CA ILE A 215 0.32 7.79 0.39
C ILE A 215 0.93 7.00 1.54
N GLY A 216 1.51 5.84 1.29
CA GLY A 216 2.05 5.04 2.38
C GLY A 216 2.99 3.93 1.94
N PRO A 217 3.65 3.28 2.90
CA PRO A 217 4.64 2.25 2.62
C PRO A 217 4.01 0.87 2.40
N LEU A 218 4.64 0.08 1.53
CA LEU A 218 4.60 -1.38 1.49
C LEU A 218 6.01 -1.91 1.76
N THR A 219 6.14 -2.79 2.75
CA THR A 219 7.44 -3.28 3.27
C THR A 219 7.30 -4.70 3.83
N ARG A 220 8.44 -5.35 4.15
CA ARG A 220 8.45 -6.67 4.81
C ARG A 220 8.38 -6.59 6.34
N ASN A 221 8.44 -5.41 6.94
CA ASN A 221 8.34 -5.27 8.39
C ASN A 221 7.87 -3.87 8.76
N VAL A 222 7.33 -3.73 9.97
CA VAL A 222 6.74 -2.46 10.43
C VAL A 222 7.81 -1.40 10.68
N ARG A 223 9.03 -1.78 11.08
CA ARG A 223 10.13 -0.84 11.32
C ARG A 223 10.54 -0.12 10.03
N ASP A 224 10.57 -0.81 8.90
CA ASP A 224 10.85 -0.22 7.59
C ASP A 224 9.75 0.73 7.14
N ALA A 225 8.48 0.37 7.39
CA ALA A 225 7.37 1.28 7.16
C ALA A 225 7.50 2.56 8.01
N ALA A 226 7.83 2.45 9.30
CA ALA A 226 8.06 3.59 10.18
C ALA A 226 9.25 4.46 9.72
N ARG A 227 10.36 3.84 9.31
CA ARG A 227 11.53 4.53 8.71
C ARG A 227 11.13 5.33 7.47
N MET A 228 10.30 4.77 6.60
CA MET A 228 9.82 5.46 5.41
C MET A 228 8.87 6.62 5.77
N LEU A 229 7.92 6.40 6.68
CA LEU A 229 6.98 7.41 7.15
C LEU A 229 7.67 8.58 7.86
N ASN A 230 8.77 8.33 8.58
CA ASN A 230 9.61 9.37 9.16
C ASN A 230 10.18 10.36 8.13
N VAL A 231 10.19 9.97 6.85
CA VAL A 231 10.67 10.78 5.73
C VAL A 231 9.51 11.35 4.92
N ILE A 232 8.57 10.50 4.46
CA ILE A 232 7.49 10.93 3.56
C ILE A 232 6.29 11.55 4.29
N GLY A 233 6.11 11.24 5.58
CA GLY A 233 5.02 11.71 6.43
C GLY A 233 5.32 13.06 7.05
N ARG A 234 5.55 14.07 6.21
CA ARG A 234 5.94 15.43 6.60
C ARG A 234 5.21 16.45 5.75
N TYR A 235 4.64 17.48 6.38
CA TYR A 235 3.88 18.54 5.68
C TYR A 235 4.55 19.05 4.40
N HIS A 236 3.79 19.22 3.32
CA HIS A 236 4.24 19.78 2.07
C HIS A 236 3.16 20.66 1.43
N TYR A 237 3.48 21.93 1.13
CA TYR A 237 2.50 22.94 0.71
C TYR A 237 1.82 22.68 -0.63
N ARG A 238 2.42 21.86 -1.51
CA ARG A 238 1.84 21.50 -2.82
C ARG A 238 0.61 20.61 -2.72
N ASP A 239 0.44 19.90 -1.60
CA ASP A 239 -0.76 19.12 -1.36
C ASP A 239 -1.81 20.01 -0.66
N PRO A 240 -2.96 20.30 -1.31
CA PRO A 240 -4.01 21.12 -0.72
C PRO A 240 -4.68 20.49 0.50
N TYR A 241 -4.51 19.19 0.72
CA TYR A 241 -5.07 18.43 1.85
C TYR A 241 -4.05 18.11 2.94
N ALA A 242 -2.79 18.54 2.80
CA ALA A 242 -1.77 18.26 3.80
C ALA A 242 -2.10 18.93 5.15
N VAL A 243 -2.05 18.14 6.22
CA VAL A 243 -2.32 18.56 7.60
C VAL A 243 -1.04 18.40 8.42
N ARG A 244 -0.82 19.31 9.37
CA ARG A 244 0.27 19.23 10.35
C ARG A 244 -0.15 18.43 11.57
N GLY A 245 0.82 17.95 12.34
CA GLY A 245 0.58 17.24 13.60
C GLY A 245 0.92 15.76 13.53
N GLU A 246 1.61 15.35 12.46
CA GLU A 246 2.29 14.08 12.38
C GLU A 246 3.24 13.86 13.58
N PRO A 247 3.48 12.61 14.01
CA PRO A 247 4.47 12.33 15.04
C PRO A 247 5.88 12.72 14.56
N GLU A 248 6.71 13.22 15.49
CA GLU A 248 8.14 13.46 15.21
C GLU A 248 8.84 12.16 14.81
N ASP A 249 8.55 11.08 15.52
CA ASP A 249 8.97 9.72 15.19
C ASP A 249 7.74 8.79 15.09
N TRP A 250 7.46 8.30 13.89
CA TRP A 250 6.41 7.32 13.62
C TRP A 250 6.66 5.97 14.31
N GLY A 251 7.92 5.69 14.69
CA GLY A 251 8.34 4.47 15.36
C GLY A 251 8.39 4.53 16.89
N VAL A 252 7.96 5.65 17.50
CA VAL A 252 8.19 5.95 18.93
C VAL A 252 7.69 4.87 19.91
N ASP A 253 6.66 4.12 19.52
CA ASP A 253 6.00 3.13 20.36
C ASP A 253 6.18 1.67 19.91
N LEU A 254 7.01 1.41 18.89
CA LEU A 254 7.14 0.06 18.31
C LEU A 254 7.62 -1.00 19.31
N ASP A 255 8.40 -0.60 20.32
CA ASP A 255 8.97 -1.51 21.33
C ASP A 255 8.09 -1.65 22.59
N LYS A 256 6.91 -1.03 22.63
CA LYS A 256 5.95 -1.19 23.74
C LYS A 256 5.12 -2.47 23.57
N ASP A 257 4.79 -3.12 24.69
CA ASP A 257 3.88 -4.29 24.71
C ASP A 257 2.43 -3.93 24.32
N LEU A 258 1.47 -4.86 24.41
CA LEU A 258 0.06 -4.57 24.05
C LEU A 258 -0.88 -4.38 25.25
N ARG A 259 -0.36 -4.33 26.49
CA ARG A 259 -1.20 -4.23 27.69
C ARG A 259 -2.02 -2.95 27.70
N GLY A 260 -3.32 -3.10 28.00
CA GLY A 260 -4.30 -2.01 28.01
C GLY A 260 -4.75 -1.56 26.61
N LEU A 261 -4.31 -2.22 25.55
CA LEU A 261 -4.78 -1.95 24.20
C LEU A 261 -6.09 -2.69 23.93
N ARG A 262 -7.21 -1.97 23.87
CA ARG A 262 -8.53 -2.51 23.50
C ARG A 262 -8.69 -2.60 21.99
N ILE A 263 -8.92 -3.80 21.47
CA ILE A 263 -9.10 -4.10 20.06
C ILE A 263 -10.49 -4.70 19.86
N ALA A 264 -11.32 -4.04 19.07
CA ALA A 264 -12.59 -4.60 18.59
C ALA A 264 -12.32 -5.51 17.39
N TYR A 265 -12.46 -6.82 17.57
CA TYR A 265 -12.42 -7.78 16.47
C TYR A 265 -13.80 -7.86 15.81
N SER A 266 -13.90 -7.42 14.57
CA SER A 266 -15.11 -7.47 13.78
C SER A 266 -14.89 -8.39 12.57
N PRO A 267 -15.37 -9.64 12.61
CA PRO A 267 -15.04 -10.65 11.58
C PRO A 267 -15.55 -10.29 10.18
N ASP A 268 -16.68 -9.57 10.09
CA ASP A 268 -17.37 -9.28 8.83
C ASP A 268 -17.97 -7.85 8.75
N LEU A 269 -17.66 -6.99 9.73
CA LEU A 269 -18.26 -5.64 9.86
C LEU A 269 -19.80 -5.63 9.98
N GLY A 270 -20.43 -6.80 10.19
CA GLY A 270 -21.88 -6.96 10.22
C GLY A 270 -22.55 -7.03 8.85
N TYR A 271 -21.80 -7.02 7.74
CA TYR A 271 -22.37 -7.04 6.38
C TYR A 271 -21.56 -7.81 5.33
N ALA A 272 -20.26 -8.03 5.53
CA ALA A 272 -19.40 -8.68 4.55
C ALA A 272 -19.59 -10.21 4.55
N LYS A 273 -19.34 -10.84 3.39
CA LYS A 273 -19.18 -12.29 3.31
C LYS A 273 -17.69 -12.59 3.28
N VAL A 274 -17.23 -13.52 4.11
CA VAL A 274 -15.81 -13.84 4.26
C VAL A 274 -15.59 -15.31 3.95
N ASP A 275 -14.57 -15.60 3.14
CA ASP A 275 -14.11 -16.95 2.88
C ASP A 275 -13.78 -17.65 4.22
N PRO A 276 -14.24 -18.90 4.45
CA PRO A 276 -14.02 -19.59 5.72
C PRO A 276 -12.55 -19.72 6.12
N GLN A 277 -11.62 -19.92 5.17
CA GLN A 277 -10.19 -20.02 5.48
C GLN A 277 -9.63 -18.66 5.89
N VAL A 278 -10.05 -17.58 5.23
CA VAL A 278 -9.69 -16.21 5.62
C VAL A 278 -10.20 -15.91 7.03
N ALA A 279 -11.48 -16.19 7.29
CA ALA A 279 -12.10 -15.98 8.60
C ALA A 279 -11.36 -16.74 9.70
N GLN A 280 -10.98 -17.99 9.44
CA GLN A 280 -10.21 -18.80 10.38
C GLN A 280 -8.84 -18.18 10.70
N ARG A 281 -8.04 -17.82 9.68
CA ARG A 281 -6.70 -17.24 9.91
C ARG A 281 -6.75 -15.91 10.66
N VAL A 282 -7.74 -15.07 10.35
CA VAL A 282 -7.92 -13.79 11.03
C VAL A 282 -8.36 -13.99 12.49
N ARG A 283 -9.23 -14.98 12.77
CA ARG A 283 -9.61 -15.34 14.14
C ARG A 283 -8.41 -15.86 14.96
N GLU A 284 -7.58 -16.70 14.36
CA GLU A 284 -6.32 -17.16 14.96
C GLU A 284 -5.38 -15.97 15.25
N ALA A 285 -5.34 -14.96 14.38
CA ALA A 285 -4.56 -13.74 14.61
C ALA A 285 -5.11 -12.88 15.77
N ALA A 286 -6.43 -12.82 15.93
CA ALA A 286 -7.07 -12.12 17.04
C ALA A 286 -6.69 -12.74 18.39
N GLN A 287 -6.69 -14.08 18.47
CA GLN A 287 -6.24 -14.83 19.64
C GLN A 287 -4.75 -14.61 19.94
N LYS A 288 -3.92 -14.48 18.90
CA LYS A 288 -2.48 -14.16 19.06
C LYS A 288 -2.27 -12.76 19.61
N LEU A 289 -3.04 -11.75 19.15
CA LEU A 289 -2.98 -10.40 19.71
C LEU A 289 -3.39 -10.38 21.19
N GLU A 290 -4.44 -11.14 21.56
CA GLU A 290 -4.84 -11.32 22.96
C GLU A 290 -3.71 -11.97 23.79
N ALA A 291 -3.07 -13.03 23.26
CA ALA A 291 -1.94 -13.70 23.91
C ALA A 291 -0.71 -12.78 24.08
N LEU A 292 -0.56 -11.76 23.24
CA LEU A 292 0.47 -10.72 23.34
C LEU A 292 0.10 -9.60 24.34
N GLY A 293 -1.08 -9.67 24.94
CA GLY A 293 -1.52 -8.79 26.05
C GLY A 293 -2.56 -7.74 25.67
N ALA A 294 -3.07 -7.73 24.44
CA ALA A 294 -4.19 -6.87 24.07
C ALA A 294 -5.51 -7.39 24.68
N GLU A 295 -6.46 -6.49 24.91
CA GLU A 295 -7.84 -6.84 25.24
C GLU A 295 -8.63 -6.93 23.93
N VAL A 296 -8.92 -8.15 23.47
CA VAL A 296 -9.61 -8.38 22.19
C VAL A 296 -11.05 -8.78 22.44
N GLU A 297 -12.00 -8.01 21.90
CA GLU A 297 -13.43 -8.27 22.05
C GLU A 297 -14.09 -8.41 20.68
N GLU A 298 -14.91 -9.46 20.48
CA GLU A 298 -15.66 -9.64 19.24
C GLU A 298 -16.88 -8.72 19.21
N ILE A 299 -16.79 -7.61 18.48
CA ILE A 299 -17.82 -6.57 18.41
C ILE A 299 -17.74 -5.78 17.10
N HIS A 300 -18.90 -5.44 16.53
CA HIS A 300 -18.99 -4.63 15.32
C HIS A 300 -19.09 -3.13 15.64
N PRO A 301 -18.50 -2.24 14.82
CA PRO A 301 -18.64 -0.78 15.01
C PRO A 301 -20.04 -0.23 14.76
N GLY A 302 -20.97 -1.02 14.22
CA GLY A 302 -22.40 -0.69 14.15
C GLY A 302 -22.80 0.24 13.00
N PHE A 303 -22.22 0.06 11.81
CA PHE A 303 -22.62 0.77 10.59
C PHE A 303 -23.02 -0.22 9.47
N GLU A 304 -23.93 0.20 8.59
CA GLU A 304 -24.28 -0.56 7.37
C GLU A 304 -23.22 -0.38 6.28
N SER A 305 -23.18 -1.29 5.29
CA SER A 305 -22.23 -1.21 4.17
C SER A 305 -22.19 0.19 3.53
N PRO A 306 -21.06 0.91 3.58
CA PRO A 306 -20.97 2.26 3.03
C PRO A 306 -20.63 2.26 1.53
N ILE A 307 -20.85 1.14 0.83
CA ILE A 307 -20.49 0.98 -0.58
C ILE A 307 -21.12 2.05 -1.48
N ASN A 308 -22.37 2.43 -1.23
CA ASN A 308 -23.04 3.46 -2.02
C ASN A 308 -22.37 4.83 -1.85
N ILE A 309 -21.95 5.17 -0.62
CA ILE A 309 -21.20 6.41 -0.33
C ILE A 309 -19.92 6.42 -1.16
N PHE A 310 -19.19 5.31 -1.12
CA PHE A 310 -17.94 5.16 -1.86
C PHE A 310 -18.15 5.24 -3.37
N GLN A 311 -19.08 4.46 -3.93
CA GLN A 311 -19.36 4.44 -5.37
C GLN A 311 -19.82 5.80 -5.89
N THR A 312 -20.61 6.56 -5.11
CA THR A 312 -21.00 7.92 -5.50
C THR A 312 -19.78 8.83 -5.64
N ILE A 313 -18.88 8.84 -4.66
CA ILE A 313 -17.66 9.67 -4.70
C ILE A 313 -16.70 9.18 -5.78
N TRP A 314 -16.52 7.86 -5.92
CA TRP A 314 -15.59 7.26 -6.87
C TRP A 314 -16.03 7.50 -8.31
N PHE A 315 -17.31 7.25 -8.63
CA PHE A 315 -17.73 7.23 -10.03
C PHE A 315 -17.99 8.65 -10.56
N THR A 316 -18.38 9.59 -9.68
CA THR A 316 -18.43 11.02 -10.05
C THR A 316 -17.04 11.55 -10.40
N ALA A 317 -16.00 11.11 -9.70
CA ALA A 317 -14.65 11.50 -10.02
C ALA A 317 -14.09 10.74 -11.26
N SER A 318 -14.58 9.53 -11.57
CA SER A 318 -14.34 8.91 -12.88
C SER A 318 -14.97 9.71 -14.02
N LEU A 319 -16.18 10.26 -13.80
CA LEU A 319 -16.87 11.14 -14.75
C LEU A 319 -16.12 12.46 -14.95
N GLU A 320 -15.56 13.05 -13.89
CA GLU A 320 -14.72 14.26 -13.98
C GLU A 320 -13.52 14.02 -14.92
N LEU A 321 -12.78 12.92 -14.70
CA LEU A 321 -11.65 12.55 -15.55
C LEU A 321 -12.08 12.33 -17.00
N TYR A 322 -13.15 11.55 -17.21
CA TYR A 322 -13.70 11.29 -18.54
C TYR A 322 -14.12 12.59 -19.27
N SER A 323 -14.68 13.55 -18.54
CA SER A 323 -15.15 14.83 -19.09
C SER A 323 -14.02 15.74 -19.56
N GLN A 324 -12.82 15.59 -18.99
CA GLN A 324 -11.61 16.32 -19.42
C GLN A 324 -10.96 15.73 -20.66
N CYS A 325 -11.28 14.49 -21.01
CA CYS A 325 -10.74 13.82 -22.19
C CYS A 325 -11.48 14.25 -23.48
N ASP A 326 -10.71 14.42 -24.56
CA ASP A 326 -11.27 14.50 -25.92
C ASP A 326 -11.75 13.12 -26.43
N GLU A 327 -12.39 13.09 -27.60
CA GLU A 327 -12.93 11.86 -28.19
C GLU A 327 -11.86 10.77 -28.40
N ARG A 328 -10.64 11.16 -28.78
CA ARG A 328 -9.54 10.22 -28.99
C ARG A 328 -9.06 9.65 -27.67
N GLN A 329 -8.87 10.49 -26.65
CA GLN A 329 -8.45 10.09 -25.32
C GLN A 329 -9.46 9.14 -24.67
N ARG A 330 -10.77 9.41 -24.82
CA ARG A 330 -11.83 8.53 -24.31
C ARG A 330 -11.77 7.10 -24.84
N GLN A 331 -11.30 6.90 -26.08
CA GLN A 331 -11.10 5.56 -26.67
C GLN A 331 -9.86 4.82 -26.12
N LEU A 332 -8.93 5.57 -25.52
CA LEU A 332 -7.70 5.04 -24.95
C LEU A 332 -7.85 4.65 -23.47
N LEU A 333 -8.86 5.18 -22.77
CA LEU A 333 -9.16 4.83 -21.39
C LEU A 333 -9.54 3.35 -21.23
N ASP A 334 -9.37 2.83 -20.02
CA ASP A 334 -9.85 1.53 -19.59
C ASP A 334 -11.38 1.49 -19.67
N PRO A 335 -11.98 0.50 -20.35
CA PRO A 335 -13.43 0.37 -20.48
C PRO A 335 -14.18 0.32 -19.14
N GLY A 336 -13.57 -0.26 -18.09
CA GLY A 336 -14.18 -0.32 -16.77
C GLY A 336 -14.29 1.06 -16.11
N LEU A 337 -13.25 1.90 -16.23
CA LEU A 337 -13.27 3.30 -15.80
C LEU A 337 -14.36 4.07 -16.55
N VAL A 338 -14.42 3.91 -17.87
CA VAL A 338 -15.44 4.54 -18.72
C VAL A 338 -16.85 4.10 -18.31
N ALA A 339 -17.05 2.82 -18.00
CA ALA A 339 -18.34 2.33 -17.50
C ALA A 339 -18.74 2.96 -16.15
N LYS A 340 -17.78 3.26 -15.25
CA LYS A 340 -18.07 4.00 -14.01
C LYS A 340 -18.47 5.45 -14.31
N ALA A 341 -17.75 6.12 -15.20
CA ALA A 341 -18.10 7.46 -15.65
C ALA A 341 -19.53 7.53 -16.20
N HIS A 342 -19.90 6.61 -17.10
CA HIS A 342 -21.25 6.53 -17.66
C HIS A 342 -22.34 6.27 -16.60
N ARG A 343 -22.07 5.46 -15.57
CA ARG A 343 -23.01 5.26 -14.45
C ARG A 343 -23.28 6.55 -13.68
N ALA A 344 -22.30 7.45 -13.61
CA ALA A 344 -22.42 8.72 -12.89
C ALA A 344 -22.92 9.89 -13.75
N GLU A 345 -23.05 9.74 -15.07
CA GLU A 345 -23.42 10.84 -16.01
C GLU A 345 -24.71 11.57 -15.63
N ASN A 346 -25.68 10.83 -15.08
CA ASN A 346 -26.99 11.38 -14.70
C ASN A 346 -27.07 11.78 -13.22
N TRP A 347 -25.99 11.65 -12.46
CA TRP A 347 -25.96 12.09 -11.07
C TRP A 347 -25.74 13.60 -10.98
N SER A 348 -26.47 14.21 -10.07
CA SER A 348 -26.43 15.63 -9.74
C SER A 348 -25.38 15.92 -8.68
N ALA A 349 -24.94 17.19 -8.62
CA ALA A 349 -24.10 17.65 -7.52
C ALA A 349 -24.74 17.42 -6.14
N VAL A 350 -26.07 17.46 -6.05
CA VAL A 350 -26.82 17.23 -4.81
C VAL A 350 -26.65 15.79 -4.31
N GLU A 351 -26.64 14.79 -5.20
CA GLU A 351 -26.37 13.39 -4.84
C GLU A 351 -24.96 13.23 -4.26
N LEU A 352 -23.97 13.92 -4.84
CA LEU A 352 -22.62 13.94 -4.27
C LEU A 352 -22.61 14.59 -2.87
N PHE A 353 -23.31 15.71 -2.67
CA PHE A 353 -23.43 16.32 -1.34
C PHE A 353 -24.14 15.42 -0.32
N HIS A 354 -25.12 14.61 -0.75
CA HIS A 354 -25.72 13.59 0.11
C HIS A 354 -24.71 12.52 0.51
N ALA A 355 -23.91 12.01 -0.43
CA ALA A 355 -22.85 11.05 -0.13
C ALA A 355 -21.81 11.63 0.86
N GLU A 356 -21.38 12.89 0.68
CA GLU A 356 -20.47 13.55 1.63
C GLU A 356 -21.10 13.75 3.02
N ALA A 357 -22.41 14.02 3.11
CA ALA A 357 -23.11 14.06 4.39
C ALA A 357 -23.16 12.69 5.08
N GLU A 358 -23.44 11.61 4.35
CA GLU A 358 -23.40 10.24 4.90
C GLU A 358 -21.97 9.83 5.30
N ARG A 359 -20.96 10.20 4.50
CA ARG A 359 -19.55 10.02 4.84
C ARG A 359 -19.19 10.69 6.17
N ALA A 360 -19.68 11.89 6.41
CA ALA A 360 -19.47 12.59 7.68
C ALA A 360 -20.12 11.85 8.86
N ARG A 361 -21.34 11.29 8.68
CA ARG A 361 -22.00 10.47 9.71
C ARG A 361 -21.24 9.18 10.00
N LEU A 362 -20.78 8.47 8.96
CA LEU A 362 -19.94 7.29 9.10
C LEU A 362 -18.67 7.62 9.89
N THR A 363 -17.98 8.71 9.53
CA THR A 363 -16.77 9.15 10.22
C THR A 363 -17.04 9.43 11.70
N MET A 364 -18.13 10.14 12.01
CA MET A 364 -18.52 10.44 13.40
C MET A 364 -18.84 9.17 14.20
N ALA A 365 -19.48 8.17 13.58
CA ALA A 365 -19.77 6.89 14.22
C ALA A 365 -18.50 6.10 14.54
N LEU A 366 -17.55 6.03 13.59
CA LEU A 366 -16.27 5.35 13.78
C LEU A 366 -15.40 6.06 14.82
N GLU A 367 -15.29 7.39 14.78
CA GLU A 367 -14.52 8.15 15.78
C GLU A 367 -15.13 8.04 17.18
N LYS A 368 -16.47 7.98 17.27
CA LYS A 368 -17.16 7.68 18.53
C LYS A 368 -16.82 6.28 19.01
N PHE A 369 -16.86 5.29 18.13
CA PHE A 369 -16.48 3.92 18.46
C PHE A 369 -15.03 3.83 18.95
N ASN A 370 -14.14 4.63 18.37
CA ASN A 370 -12.75 4.72 18.80
C ASN A 370 -12.52 5.37 20.17
N GLN A 371 -13.56 5.94 20.80
CA GLN A 371 -13.50 6.36 22.20
C GLN A 371 -13.55 5.16 23.17
N ASP A 372 -14.15 4.06 22.73
CA ASP A 372 -14.26 2.83 23.52
C ASP A 372 -13.18 1.81 23.13
N TYR A 373 -12.88 1.67 21.84
CA TYR A 373 -11.85 0.74 21.36
C TYR A 373 -10.72 1.47 20.64
N HIS A 374 -9.48 1.19 21.02
CA HIS A 374 -8.34 1.84 20.42
C HIS A 374 -8.16 1.44 18.96
N LEU A 375 -8.41 0.17 18.62
CA LEU A 375 -8.29 -0.37 17.27
C LEU A 375 -9.51 -1.19 16.86
N VAL A 376 -9.80 -1.21 15.56
CA VAL A 376 -10.74 -2.13 14.92
C VAL A 376 -9.94 -3.13 14.09
N MET A 377 -10.10 -4.41 14.39
CA MET A 377 -9.51 -5.52 13.66
C MET A 377 -10.53 -6.16 12.73
N THR A 378 -10.18 -6.32 11.46
CA THR A 378 -11.00 -7.01 10.44
C THR A 378 -10.13 -7.92 9.58
N PRO A 379 -10.66 -8.79 8.72
CA PRO A 379 -9.91 -9.23 7.55
C PRO A 379 -9.46 -8.03 6.70
N SER A 380 -8.31 -8.12 6.03
CA SER A 380 -7.91 -7.09 5.06
C SER A 380 -8.70 -7.21 3.75
N VAL A 381 -8.93 -8.46 3.30
CA VAL A 381 -9.70 -8.82 2.12
C VAL A 381 -10.47 -10.11 2.46
N PRO A 382 -11.76 -10.26 2.08
CA PRO A 382 -12.56 -11.43 2.45
C PRO A 382 -12.27 -12.70 1.63
N ILE A 383 -11.50 -12.61 0.56
CA ILE A 383 -11.36 -13.66 -0.46
C ILE A 383 -9.88 -13.97 -0.73
N GLU A 384 -9.64 -15.10 -1.38
CA GLU A 384 -8.34 -15.42 -1.97
C GLU A 384 -8.05 -14.54 -3.22
N PRO A 385 -6.78 -14.33 -3.57
CA PRO A 385 -6.39 -13.85 -4.89
C PRO A 385 -7.05 -14.68 -6.01
N PHE A 386 -7.45 -14.00 -7.09
CA PHE A 386 -8.13 -14.61 -8.24
C PHE A 386 -7.37 -14.33 -9.55
N ALA A 387 -7.81 -14.93 -10.66
CA ALA A 387 -7.11 -14.87 -11.94
C ALA A 387 -6.76 -13.44 -12.38
N ILE A 388 -5.55 -13.25 -12.94
CA ILE A 388 -5.12 -11.98 -13.55
C ILE A 388 -6.04 -11.53 -14.70
N ASN A 389 -6.00 -10.24 -15.02
CA ASN A 389 -6.83 -9.60 -16.06
C ASN A 389 -8.34 -9.72 -15.82
N GLN A 390 -8.75 -9.92 -14.57
CA GLN A 390 -10.15 -9.88 -14.13
C GLN A 390 -10.29 -8.73 -13.13
N GLU A 391 -11.38 -7.96 -13.23
CA GLU A 391 -11.68 -6.90 -12.25
C GLU A 391 -12.32 -7.47 -10.97
N VAL A 392 -13.10 -8.54 -11.14
CA VAL A 392 -13.83 -9.24 -10.09
C VAL A 392 -13.55 -10.75 -10.17
N PRO A 393 -13.71 -11.52 -9.08
CA PRO A 393 -13.54 -12.96 -9.12
C PRO A 393 -14.46 -13.60 -10.17
N PRO A 394 -13.94 -14.43 -11.09
CA PRO A 394 -14.75 -15.07 -12.12
C PRO A 394 -15.93 -15.86 -11.54
N GLY A 395 -17.13 -15.65 -12.10
CA GLY A 395 -18.35 -16.36 -11.67
C GLY A 395 -18.97 -15.86 -10.36
N SER A 396 -18.44 -14.80 -9.74
CA SER A 396 -18.97 -14.24 -8.49
C SER A 396 -20.34 -13.53 -8.63
N GLY A 397 -20.68 -13.08 -9.84
CA GLY A 397 -21.87 -12.23 -10.09
C GLY A 397 -21.68 -10.76 -9.72
N MET A 398 -20.55 -10.40 -9.10
CA MET A 398 -20.19 -9.01 -8.81
C MET A 398 -19.91 -8.23 -10.10
N GLN A 399 -20.11 -6.92 -10.06
CA GLN A 399 -19.94 -6.02 -11.20
C GLN A 399 -18.74 -5.09 -11.02
N ASP A 400 -18.49 -4.64 -9.78
CA ASP A 400 -17.45 -3.68 -9.46
C ASP A 400 -16.47 -4.23 -8.41
N TRP A 401 -15.22 -3.76 -8.44
CA TRP A 401 -14.18 -4.26 -7.54
C TRP A 401 -14.46 -3.98 -6.06
N GLU A 402 -15.21 -2.92 -5.75
CA GLU A 402 -15.55 -2.56 -4.38
C GLU A 402 -16.41 -3.62 -3.68
N GLU A 403 -17.15 -4.44 -4.45
CA GLU A 403 -18.02 -5.49 -3.92
C GLU A 403 -17.23 -6.63 -3.26
N TRP A 404 -16.03 -6.94 -3.76
CA TRP A 404 -15.17 -7.98 -3.18
C TRP A 404 -14.16 -7.45 -2.16
N SER A 405 -14.02 -6.14 -2.00
CA SER A 405 -13.11 -5.51 -1.03
C SER A 405 -13.82 -4.63 0.03
N PRO A 406 -14.79 -5.18 0.79
CA PRO A 406 -15.66 -4.41 1.70
C PRO A 406 -14.96 -3.82 2.93
N PHE A 407 -13.77 -4.31 3.30
CA PHE A 407 -13.10 -3.94 4.54
C PHE A 407 -12.23 -2.68 4.43
N SER A 408 -11.89 -2.25 3.22
CA SER A 408 -10.88 -1.21 3.04
C SER A 408 -11.44 0.20 2.94
N TYR A 409 -12.44 0.41 2.07
CA TYR A 409 -13.02 1.72 1.79
C TYR A 409 -13.72 2.42 2.96
N PRO A 410 -14.29 1.73 4.00
CA PRO A 410 -14.82 2.43 5.17
C PRO A 410 -13.78 3.35 5.82
N PHE A 411 -12.51 2.91 5.84
CA PHE A 411 -11.40 3.66 6.44
C PHE A 411 -10.77 4.71 5.50
N ASN A 412 -11.06 4.66 4.19
CA ASN A 412 -10.77 5.77 3.27
C ASN A 412 -11.82 6.87 3.42
N LEU A 413 -13.10 6.49 3.47
CA LEU A 413 -14.22 7.39 3.73
C LEU A 413 -14.02 8.12 5.06
N SER A 414 -13.69 7.37 6.12
CA SER A 414 -13.46 7.93 7.45
C SER A 414 -12.11 8.59 7.62
N GLN A 415 -11.18 8.49 6.65
CA GLN A 415 -9.83 9.08 6.69
C GLN A 415 -8.92 8.57 7.84
N GLN A 416 -9.31 7.49 8.50
CA GLN A 416 -8.60 6.88 9.62
C GLN A 416 -7.37 6.07 9.18
N PRO A 417 -6.30 5.96 9.98
CA PRO A 417 -5.15 5.14 9.64
C PRO A 417 -5.52 3.66 9.69
N ALA A 418 -4.97 2.87 8.77
CA ALA A 418 -5.19 1.43 8.73
C ALA A 418 -4.00 0.68 8.14
N ALA A 419 -3.72 -0.50 8.67
CA ALA A 419 -2.62 -1.37 8.24
C ALA A 419 -3.14 -2.73 7.82
N SER A 420 -2.50 -3.36 6.83
CA SER A 420 -2.67 -4.78 6.49
C SER A 420 -1.44 -5.56 6.95
N VAL A 421 -1.66 -6.65 7.69
CA VAL A 421 -0.63 -7.45 8.35
C VAL A 421 -0.79 -8.91 7.94
N PRO A 422 0.26 -9.57 7.41
CA PRO A 422 0.21 -10.99 7.07
C PRO A 422 0.02 -11.84 8.33
N CYS A 423 -0.86 -12.83 8.26
CA CYS A 423 -1.27 -13.59 9.45
C CYS A 423 -1.40 -15.10 9.24
N GLY A 424 -1.15 -15.59 8.04
CA GLY A 424 -1.19 -17.01 7.72
C GLY A 424 -1.32 -17.25 6.23
N PHE A 425 -1.62 -18.50 5.89
CA PHE A 425 -1.82 -18.95 4.51
C PHE A 425 -3.10 -19.79 4.43
N THR A 426 -3.77 -19.77 3.29
CA THR A 426 -4.81 -20.75 2.96
C THR A 426 -4.20 -22.11 2.64
N ASP A 427 -5.03 -23.15 2.51
CA ASP A 427 -4.61 -24.51 2.18
C ASP A 427 -3.96 -24.58 0.79
N LYS A 428 -4.22 -23.60 -0.09
CA LYS A 428 -3.57 -23.44 -1.40
C LYS A 428 -2.22 -22.71 -1.33
N GLY A 429 -1.72 -22.42 -0.12
CA GLY A 429 -0.47 -21.70 0.05
C GLY A 429 -0.54 -20.21 -0.29
N LEU A 430 -1.74 -19.60 -0.30
CA LEU A 430 -1.91 -18.17 -0.59
C LEU A 430 -1.94 -17.34 0.71
N PRO A 431 -1.28 -16.18 0.79
CA PRO A 431 -1.26 -15.37 1.99
C PRO A 431 -2.65 -14.87 2.41
N VAL A 432 -2.84 -14.74 3.73
CA VAL A 432 -3.98 -14.08 4.34
C VAL A 432 -3.50 -12.92 5.22
N GLY A 433 -4.17 -11.77 5.14
CA GLY A 433 -3.91 -10.61 5.99
C GLY A 433 -5.11 -10.20 6.83
N PHE A 434 -4.85 -9.74 8.06
CA PHE A 434 -5.82 -8.96 8.83
C PHE A 434 -5.48 -7.47 8.74
N GLN A 435 -6.50 -6.65 8.99
CA GLN A 435 -6.39 -5.21 9.05
C GLN A 435 -6.54 -4.73 10.50
N LEU A 436 -5.72 -3.74 10.88
CA LEU A 436 -5.93 -2.93 12.08
C LEU A 436 -6.16 -1.49 11.65
N ALA A 437 -7.30 -0.91 12.03
CA ALA A 437 -7.60 0.50 11.87
C ALA A 437 -7.66 1.20 13.22
N GLY A 438 -7.10 2.40 13.30
CA GLY A 438 -7.13 3.25 14.52
C GLY A 438 -8.07 4.44 14.38
N GLY A 439 -8.21 5.22 15.45
CA GLY A 439 -8.81 6.56 15.35
C GLY A 439 -7.97 7.49 14.49
N LYS A 440 -8.56 8.58 13.98
CA LYS A 440 -7.80 9.60 13.25
C LYS A 440 -6.63 10.09 14.10
N TYR A 441 -5.46 10.22 13.48
CA TYR A 441 -4.23 10.70 14.11
C TYR A 441 -3.63 9.75 15.17
N ASP A 442 -4.09 8.51 15.26
CA ASP A 442 -3.58 7.47 16.17
C ASP A 442 -2.69 6.43 15.46
N ASP A 443 -2.04 6.82 14.36
CA ASP A 443 -1.19 5.98 13.51
C ASP A 443 -0.13 5.21 14.29
N VAL A 444 0.50 5.86 15.28
CA VAL A 444 1.56 5.28 16.12
C VAL A 444 1.07 4.03 16.85
N ARG A 445 -0.19 4.04 17.31
CA ARG A 445 -0.79 2.89 18.01
C ARG A 445 -1.08 1.74 17.06
N VAL A 446 -1.52 2.03 15.84
CA VAL A 446 -1.69 1.03 14.78
C VAL A 446 -0.34 0.36 14.49
N LEU A 447 0.72 1.15 14.29
CA LEU A 447 2.07 0.66 14.04
C LEU A 447 2.61 -0.19 15.20
N ARG A 448 2.44 0.26 16.45
CA ARG A 448 2.81 -0.52 17.66
C ARG A 448 2.18 -1.91 17.65
N ALA A 449 0.87 -2.00 17.44
CA ALA A 449 0.14 -3.27 17.45
C ALA A 449 0.60 -4.21 16.32
N CYS A 450 0.78 -3.66 15.12
CA CYS A 450 1.29 -4.41 13.98
C CYS A 450 2.72 -4.93 14.24
N ASN A 451 3.59 -4.11 14.83
CA ASN A 451 4.97 -4.48 15.10
C ASN A 451 5.06 -5.59 16.13
N ALA A 452 4.34 -5.47 17.25
CA ALA A 452 4.29 -6.52 18.26
C ALA A 452 3.84 -7.86 17.68
N PHE A 453 2.82 -7.86 16.81
CA PHE A 453 2.37 -9.07 16.13
C PHE A 453 3.45 -9.65 15.21
N MET A 454 4.05 -8.84 14.33
CA MET A 454 5.02 -9.33 13.34
C MET A 454 6.37 -9.73 13.96
N GLU A 455 6.78 -9.14 15.08
CA GLU A 455 7.98 -9.56 15.82
C GLU A 455 7.75 -10.92 16.52
N ALA A 456 6.57 -11.13 17.11
CA ALA A 456 6.23 -12.40 17.76
C ALA A 456 5.87 -13.51 16.75
N HIS A 457 5.36 -13.13 15.58
CA HIS A 457 4.93 -14.02 14.51
C HIS A 457 5.50 -13.56 13.16
N PRO A 458 6.81 -13.77 12.92
CA PRO A 458 7.45 -13.34 11.70
C PRO A 458 6.76 -13.87 10.44
N ALA A 459 6.53 -12.98 9.49
CA ALA A 459 5.94 -13.32 8.21
C ALA A 459 6.89 -14.16 7.35
N ARG A 460 6.31 -14.94 6.43
CA ARG A 460 7.04 -15.70 5.42
C ARG A 460 6.93 -14.99 4.07
N TYR A 461 8.02 -14.98 3.32
CA TYR A 461 8.11 -14.32 2.00
C TYR A 461 8.53 -15.31 0.92
N PRO A 462 8.05 -15.14 -0.32
CA PRO A 462 8.51 -15.95 -1.45
C PRO A 462 9.96 -15.57 -1.78
N THR A 463 10.79 -16.58 -2.03
CA THR A 463 12.20 -16.39 -2.40
C THR A 463 12.39 -16.22 -3.91
N VAL A 464 11.44 -16.76 -4.69
CA VAL A 464 11.30 -16.67 -6.15
C VAL A 464 9.80 -16.55 -6.50
N PRO A 465 9.45 -16.05 -7.69
CA PRO A 465 8.08 -16.13 -8.21
C PRO A 465 7.63 -17.59 -8.37
N ASP A 466 6.37 -17.86 -8.06
CA ASP A 466 5.74 -19.20 -8.15
C ASP A 466 6.56 -20.30 -7.44
N PRO A 467 6.81 -20.14 -6.12
CA PRO A 467 7.68 -21.03 -5.40
C PRO A 467 7.06 -22.44 -5.24
N ALA A 468 7.70 -23.44 -5.85
CA ALA A 468 7.25 -24.84 -5.82
C ALA A 468 7.13 -25.44 -4.40
N GLU A 469 7.82 -24.87 -3.42
CA GLU A 469 7.77 -25.31 -2.02
C GLU A 469 6.40 -25.04 -1.33
N TYR A 470 5.46 -24.42 -2.04
CA TYR A 470 4.09 -24.14 -1.58
C TYR A 470 3.00 -24.66 -2.53
N ALA A 471 3.38 -25.36 -3.60
CA ALA A 471 2.43 -26.08 -4.45
C ALA A 471 1.98 -27.35 -3.70
N GLY A 472 0.94 -27.19 -2.88
CA GLY A 472 0.26 -28.27 -2.16
C GLY A 472 -0.67 -29.09 -3.03
#